data_AF-A0AA35LUR7-F1
#
_entry.id   AF-A0AA35LUR7-F1
#
_cell.length_a   1.000
_cell.length_b   1.000
_cell.length_c   1.000
_cell.angle_alpha   90.00
_cell.angle_beta   90.00
_cell.angle_gamma   90.00
#
_symmetry.space_group_name_H-M   'P 1'
#
loop_
_entity.id
_entity.type
_entity.pdbx_description
1 polymer ?
#
loop_
_entity_poly.entity_id
_entity_poly.type
_entity_poly.pdbx_seq_one_letter_code
_entity_poly.pdbx_strand_id
1 'polypeptide(L)'
;MKKAYDALILEAGVMSHQKTMVTDSYGEQRKQHVNSCKKCSLVKQASNMEIQIHEWPLPSDGIKAKSVVFELELPSNFRHWRDGTNFLRKRVLGPRSNLGTSNSVYSQSLNDYPALTRFRPSDPDYAHQRVMPASTTKPNAITHRSGKKISESREDQVCLSNGMNWHYFDTENNIFINNFGPDVRIAEDCTFLVPPPLKGFLHRPWNSPDGPGPNNAVASQSLCPNHLSLDEFKALWSLPLGHKIIWENLLREFAMPSVDWRKVETALFALQISHQTGPFSFDSDLRSSHVGLEDEALVQKLVGEMGLSLNRLKENWESVPAVATLIMSLTRRILQAALVCTQCYDIDATYLDLTLRDSEALSQFIQCSIAIQECYGKHEDDTKQAEKSFLDCLILRYRRLLFRTKKILMSQITSQGNKGLDSAIAKIWPSFRRSRGDQWIEQASCWLKTTTSNQDGTVKVPVHYNVITAELLVKGLPLDRLPPKYEAQKDYTILFGRSSVDVMPSAEAAFKDIRFIFAMALTTMI
;
A
#
# COMPACT_ATOMS: atom_id res chain seq x y z
N MET A 1 24.61 45.71 -23.42
CA MET A 1 24.60 45.75 -24.91
C MET A 1 23.96 47.00 -25.49
N LYS A 2 22.78 47.45 -25.03
CA LYS A 2 22.12 48.67 -25.57
C LYS A 2 23.00 49.93 -25.56
N LYS A 3 23.67 50.22 -24.43
CA LYS A 3 24.65 51.33 -24.33
C LYS A 3 25.76 51.28 -25.40
N ALA A 4 26.24 50.08 -25.75
CA ALA A 4 27.27 49.91 -26.78
C ALA A 4 26.71 50.12 -28.20
N TYR A 5 25.47 49.67 -28.45
CA TYR A 5 24.76 49.98 -29.69
C TYR A 5 24.55 51.50 -29.85
N ASP A 6 24.07 52.18 -28.80
CA ASP A 6 23.81 53.62 -28.84
C ASP A 6 25.12 54.41 -29.03
N ALA A 7 26.23 53.97 -28.43
CA ALA A 7 27.55 54.56 -28.64
C ALA A 7 28.05 54.44 -30.10
N LEU A 8 27.87 53.27 -30.74
CA LEU A 8 28.24 53.06 -32.15
C LEU A 8 27.40 53.93 -33.09
N ILE A 9 26.09 54.06 -32.83
CA ILE A 9 25.19 54.92 -33.61
C ILE A 9 25.53 56.40 -33.42
N LEU A 10 25.84 56.81 -32.19
CA LEU A 10 26.27 58.18 -31.88
C LEU A 10 27.60 58.53 -32.59
N GLU A 11 28.59 57.63 -32.52
CA GLU A 11 29.88 57.80 -33.21
C GLU A 11 29.68 57.86 -34.73
N ALA A 12 28.84 56.99 -35.31
CA ALA A 12 28.52 57.04 -36.73
C ALA A 12 27.74 58.32 -37.13
N GLY A 13 26.92 58.85 -36.24
CA GLY A 13 26.09 60.04 -36.45
C GLY A 13 26.90 61.32 -36.66
N VAL A 14 28.04 61.45 -35.96
CA VAL A 14 28.95 62.60 -36.07
C VAL A 14 29.93 62.50 -37.25
N MET A 15 29.96 61.36 -37.97
CA MET A 15 30.85 61.15 -39.10
C MET A 15 30.19 61.49 -40.45
N SER A 16 30.99 61.97 -41.39
CA SER A 16 30.62 62.10 -42.81
C SER A 16 31.00 60.85 -43.59
N HIS A 17 30.26 60.54 -44.67
CA HIS A 17 30.66 59.45 -45.56
C HIS A 17 31.98 59.76 -46.26
N GLN A 18 32.90 58.80 -46.22
CA GLN A 18 34.15 58.86 -46.98
C GLN A 18 33.86 58.62 -48.46
N LYS A 19 34.31 59.55 -49.32
CA LYS A 19 34.14 59.50 -50.77
C LYS A 19 35.50 59.64 -51.45
N THR A 20 35.74 58.89 -52.52
CA THR A 20 36.92 58.99 -53.40
C THR A 20 36.48 59.49 -54.78
N MET A 21 37.36 60.25 -55.44
CA MET A 21 37.12 60.66 -56.83
C MET A 21 37.45 59.49 -57.75
N VAL A 22 36.53 59.14 -58.63
CA VAL A 22 36.71 58.10 -59.64
C VAL A 22 36.34 58.70 -60.99
N THR A 23 37.21 58.54 -61.98
CA THR A 23 36.95 58.97 -63.34
C THR A 23 36.14 57.89 -64.05
N ASP A 24 35.02 58.26 -64.66
CA ASP A 24 34.22 57.32 -65.44
C ASP A 24 34.80 57.11 -66.86
N SER A 25 34.14 56.23 -67.62
CA SER A 25 34.53 55.88 -68.99
C SER A 25 34.48 57.03 -70.00
N TYR A 26 33.91 58.18 -69.61
CA TYR A 26 33.80 59.39 -70.44
C TYR A 26 34.77 60.49 -69.99
N GLY A 27 35.60 60.24 -68.98
CA GLY A 27 36.57 61.20 -68.46
C GLY A 27 36.00 62.15 -67.39
N GLU A 28 34.74 61.98 -66.98
CA GLU A 28 34.13 62.81 -65.94
C GLU A 28 34.50 62.30 -64.55
N GLN A 29 34.85 63.23 -63.66
CA GLN A 29 35.17 62.92 -62.28
C GLN A 29 33.92 62.89 -61.40
N ARG A 30 33.61 61.71 -60.85
CA ARG A 30 32.49 61.53 -59.90
C ARG A 30 32.98 61.16 -58.51
N LYS A 31 32.28 61.66 -57.49
CA LYS A 31 32.50 61.27 -56.09
C LYS A 31 31.83 59.92 -55.84
N GLN A 32 32.62 58.86 -55.71
CA GLN A 32 32.15 57.52 -55.36
C GLN A 32 32.33 57.25 -53.86
N HIS A 33 31.41 56.50 -53.26
CA HIS A 33 31.50 56.08 -51.86
C HIS A 33 32.62 55.04 -51.67
N VAL A 34 33.40 55.17 -50.60
CA VAL A 34 34.51 54.24 -50.30
C VAL A 34 33.97 52.96 -49.68
N ASN A 35 34.33 51.80 -50.24
CA ASN A 35 33.89 50.48 -49.74
C ASN A 35 34.23 50.23 -48.26
N SER A 36 35.33 50.81 -47.75
CA SER A 36 35.77 50.74 -46.35
C SER A 36 35.30 51.91 -45.47
N CYS A 37 34.26 52.64 -45.88
CA CYS A 37 33.75 53.81 -45.16
C CYS A 37 33.50 53.51 -43.67
N LYS A 38 34.25 54.20 -42.78
CA LYS A 38 34.19 53.96 -41.32
C LYS A 38 32.77 54.17 -40.76
N LYS A 39 32.03 55.18 -41.25
CA LYS A 39 30.62 55.39 -40.88
C LYS A 39 29.75 54.18 -41.22
N CYS A 40 29.86 53.66 -42.45
CA CYS A 40 29.09 52.49 -42.88
C CYS A 40 29.51 51.22 -42.12
N SER A 41 30.79 51.11 -41.77
CA SER A 41 31.30 50.02 -40.93
C SER A 41 30.68 50.05 -39.53
N LEU A 42 30.64 51.21 -38.86
CA LEU A 42 30.02 51.37 -37.54
C LEU A 42 28.51 51.10 -37.56
N VAL A 43 27.79 51.60 -38.57
CA VAL A 43 26.35 51.31 -38.75
C VAL A 43 26.12 49.81 -39.00
N LYS A 44 26.97 49.17 -39.80
CA LYS A 44 26.90 47.73 -40.07
C LYS A 44 27.22 46.90 -38.82
N GLN A 45 28.19 47.34 -38.01
CA GLN A 45 28.48 46.72 -36.71
C GLN A 45 27.26 46.83 -35.80
N ALA A 46 26.67 48.01 -35.67
CA ALA A 46 25.47 48.24 -34.85
C ALA A 46 24.27 47.42 -35.35
N SER A 47 24.02 47.35 -36.66
CA SER A 47 22.91 46.55 -37.24
C SER A 47 23.11 45.04 -37.09
N ASN A 48 24.36 44.59 -36.94
CA ASN A 48 24.69 43.20 -36.70
C ASN A 48 24.67 42.82 -35.22
N MET A 49 24.52 43.78 -34.30
CA MET A 49 24.38 43.48 -32.88
C MET A 49 23.05 42.80 -32.60
N GLU A 50 23.13 41.61 -32.01
CA GLU A 50 21.99 40.80 -31.59
C GLU A 50 22.06 40.50 -30.10
N ILE A 51 20.90 40.43 -29.48
CA ILE A 51 20.72 39.99 -28.11
C ILE A 51 19.94 38.68 -28.13
N GLN A 52 20.37 37.71 -27.32
CA GLN A 52 19.67 36.44 -27.15
C GLN A 52 18.52 36.63 -26.16
N ILE A 53 17.40 35.96 -26.43
CA ILE A 53 16.28 35.87 -25.50
C ILE A 53 16.78 35.30 -24.17
N HIS A 54 16.45 36.00 -23.08
CA HIS A 54 16.62 35.51 -21.72
C HIS A 54 15.25 35.08 -21.19
N GLU A 55 15.02 33.77 -21.15
CA GLU A 55 13.83 33.19 -20.55
C GLU A 55 14.04 33.01 -19.05
N TRP A 56 13.09 33.47 -18.22
CA TRP A 56 13.11 33.20 -16.79
C TRP A 56 13.02 31.67 -16.56
N PRO A 57 13.87 31.07 -15.71
CA PRO A 57 14.00 29.62 -15.63
C PRO A 57 12.80 28.91 -14.98
N LEU A 58 11.99 29.62 -14.20
CA LEU A 58 10.87 29.04 -13.44
C LEU A 58 9.52 29.54 -13.94
N PRO A 59 8.45 28.73 -13.88
CA PRO A 59 7.08 29.18 -14.13
C PRO A 59 6.69 30.41 -13.30
N SER A 60 5.86 31.28 -13.87
CA SER A 60 5.33 32.46 -13.15
C SER A 60 4.32 32.08 -12.05
N ASP A 61 3.69 30.91 -12.16
CA ASP A 61 2.83 30.34 -11.13
C ASP A 61 3.67 29.79 -9.97
N GLY A 62 3.41 30.28 -8.76
CA GLY A 62 4.21 29.94 -7.58
C GLY A 62 4.13 28.46 -7.17
N ILE A 63 3.04 27.76 -7.43
CA ILE A 63 2.90 26.33 -7.13
C ILE A 63 3.70 25.52 -8.14
N LYS A 64 3.59 25.84 -9.44
CA LYS A 64 4.38 25.20 -10.49
C LYS A 64 5.87 25.46 -10.30
N ALA A 65 6.27 26.67 -9.92
CA ALA A 65 7.66 27.00 -9.61
C ALA A 65 8.21 26.17 -8.45
N LYS A 66 7.46 26.06 -7.34
CA LYS A 66 7.84 25.19 -6.20
C LYS A 66 7.94 23.73 -6.61
N SER A 67 7.03 23.24 -7.45
CA SER A 67 7.08 21.87 -7.98
C SER A 67 8.35 21.65 -8.82
N VAL A 68 8.71 22.56 -9.73
CA VAL A 68 9.97 22.46 -10.49
C VAL A 68 11.17 22.44 -9.55
N VAL A 69 11.23 23.34 -8.57
CA VAL A 69 12.33 23.39 -7.60
C VAL A 69 12.43 22.11 -6.77
N PHE A 70 11.29 21.57 -6.32
CA PHE A 70 11.25 20.30 -5.60
C PHE A 70 11.78 19.13 -6.44
N GLU A 71 11.49 19.12 -7.74
CA GLU A 71 11.97 18.07 -8.65
C GLU A 71 13.46 18.18 -8.97
N LEU A 72 14.04 19.38 -8.97
CA LEU A 72 15.48 19.58 -9.19
C LEU A 72 16.33 18.83 -8.17
N GLU A 73 15.87 18.76 -6.91
CA GLU A 73 16.55 18.07 -5.83
C GLU A 73 15.57 17.11 -5.10
N LEU A 74 14.94 16.23 -5.87
CA LEU A 74 13.97 15.28 -5.34
C LEU A 74 14.62 14.33 -4.31
N PRO A 75 14.13 14.30 -3.05
CA PRO A 75 14.64 13.36 -2.06
C PRO A 75 14.47 11.90 -2.51
N SER A 76 15.49 11.08 -2.29
CA SER A 76 15.54 9.68 -2.78
C SER A 76 14.33 8.84 -2.36
N ASN A 77 13.83 9.02 -1.13
CA ASN A 77 12.64 8.30 -0.66
C ASN A 77 11.39 8.63 -1.48
N PHE A 78 11.19 9.90 -1.84
CA PHE A 78 10.06 10.32 -2.69
C PHE A 78 10.22 9.81 -4.11
N ARG A 79 11.45 9.80 -4.64
CA ARG A 79 11.77 9.19 -5.94
C ARG A 79 11.37 7.72 -5.99
N HIS A 80 11.90 6.92 -5.07
CA HIS A 80 11.60 5.48 -5.01
C HIS A 80 10.11 5.22 -4.79
N TRP A 81 9.46 5.99 -3.92
CA TRP A 81 8.02 5.88 -3.71
C TRP A 81 7.22 6.20 -4.98
N ARG A 82 7.54 7.31 -5.68
CA ARG A 82 6.84 7.72 -6.90
C ARG A 82 7.02 6.69 -8.02
N ASP A 83 8.26 6.29 -8.27
CA ASP A 83 8.60 5.35 -9.33
C ASP A 83 8.01 3.97 -9.05
N GLY A 84 8.10 3.50 -7.80
CA GLY A 84 7.47 2.25 -7.35
C GLY A 84 5.94 2.29 -7.43
N THR A 85 5.32 3.41 -7.04
CA THR A 85 3.87 3.60 -7.16
C THR A 85 3.43 3.59 -8.62
N ASN A 86 4.17 4.28 -9.51
CA ASN A 86 3.86 4.26 -10.94
C ASN A 86 4.08 2.88 -11.56
N PHE A 87 5.11 2.14 -11.14
CA PHE A 87 5.32 0.74 -11.52
C PHE A 87 4.13 -0.13 -11.12
N LEU A 88 3.71 -0.09 -9.86
CA LEU A 88 2.56 -0.85 -9.38
C LEU A 88 1.30 -0.48 -10.17
N ARG A 89 1.05 0.81 -10.36
CA ARG A 89 -0.15 1.32 -11.04
C ARG A 89 -0.20 0.98 -12.53
N LYS A 90 0.92 1.06 -13.26
CA LYS A 90 0.95 0.81 -14.72
C LYS A 90 1.13 -0.67 -15.05
N ARG A 91 2.08 -1.33 -14.39
CA ARG A 91 2.56 -2.66 -14.79
C ARG A 91 1.91 -3.81 -14.04
N VAL A 92 1.53 -3.58 -12.78
CA VAL A 92 0.89 -4.61 -11.94
C VAL A 92 -0.63 -4.48 -11.96
N LEU A 93 -1.15 -3.28 -11.73
CA LEU A 93 -2.59 -2.99 -11.56
C LEU A 93 -3.23 -2.33 -12.81
N GLY A 94 -2.45 -1.97 -13.81
CA GLY A 94 -2.92 -1.21 -14.96
C GLY A 94 -3.47 -2.08 -16.09
N PRO A 95 -4.30 -1.53 -17.00
CA PRO A 95 -4.73 -2.23 -18.20
C PRO A 95 -3.58 -2.68 -19.08
N ARG A 96 -3.59 -3.95 -19.51
CA ARG A 96 -2.59 -4.47 -20.47
C ARG A 96 -2.64 -3.77 -21.84
N SER A 97 -3.74 -3.09 -22.18
CA SER A 97 -3.83 -2.25 -23.38
C SER A 97 -2.90 -1.03 -23.32
N ASN A 98 -2.49 -0.58 -22.13
CA ASN A 98 -1.46 0.45 -21.96
C ASN A 98 -0.03 -0.04 -22.23
N LEU A 99 0.16 -1.35 -22.45
CA LEU A 99 1.43 -1.90 -22.93
C LEU A 99 1.60 -1.71 -24.45
N GLY A 100 0.57 -1.18 -25.13
CA GLY A 100 0.61 -0.74 -26.53
C GLY A 100 1.02 0.73 -26.66
N THR A 101 1.96 0.97 -27.58
CA THR A 101 2.66 2.22 -27.88
C THR A 101 1.76 3.44 -28.14
N SER A 102 1.33 4.13 -27.08
CA SER A 102 1.04 5.56 -27.18
C SER A 102 2.34 6.32 -26.91
N ASN A 103 3.16 6.58 -27.93
CA ASN A 103 4.37 7.37 -27.72
C ASN A 103 3.98 8.84 -27.61
N SER A 104 3.99 9.38 -26.41
CA SER A 104 3.90 10.83 -26.20
C SER A 104 5.28 11.44 -26.45
N VAL A 105 5.32 12.51 -27.24
CA VAL A 105 6.55 13.27 -27.48
C VAL A 105 6.57 14.48 -26.54
N TYR A 106 7.62 14.60 -25.74
CA TYR A 106 7.92 15.83 -25.02
C TYR A 106 8.94 16.66 -25.81
N SER A 107 8.88 17.98 -25.63
CA SER A 107 9.77 18.95 -26.28
C SER A 107 11.04 19.22 -25.49
N GLN A 108 10.97 19.11 -24.16
CA GLN A 108 12.08 19.40 -23.26
C GLN A 108 11.96 18.59 -21.97
N SER A 109 13.04 17.91 -21.56
CA SER A 109 13.14 17.30 -20.22
C SER A 109 13.65 18.32 -19.21
N LEU A 110 13.20 18.24 -17.95
CA LEU A 110 13.76 19.07 -16.89
C LEU A 110 15.24 18.73 -16.63
N ASN A 111 15.61 17.45 -16.82
CA ASN A 111 16.99 16.98 -16.63
C ASN A 111 17.99 17.65 -17.58
N ASP A 112 17.52 18.01 -18.77
CA ASP A 112 18.32 18.61 -19.85
C ASP A 112 17.96 20.08 -20.07
N TYR A 113 17.21 20.72 -19.16
CA TYR A 113 16.79 22.10 -19.33
C TYR A 113 17.94 23.07 -19.00
N PRO A 114 18.53 23.77 -20.00
CA PRO A 114 19.83 24.42 -19.84
C PRO A 114 19.88 25.47 -18.73
N ALA A 115 18.76 26.15 -18.47
CA ALA A 115 18.69 27.22 -17.49
C ALA A 115 18.82 26.69 -16.04
N LEU A 116 18.47 25.43 -15.80
CA LEU A 116 18.42 24.80 -14.49
C LEU A 116 19.46 23.68 -14.28
N THR A 117 20.16 23.22 -15.32
CA THR A 117 21.11 22.09 -15.25
C THR A 117 22.18 22.27 -14.16
N ARG A 118 22.61 23.52 -13.87
CA ARG A 118 23.62 23.82 -12.84
C ARG A 118 23.18 23.52 -11.40
N PHE A 119 21.88 23.42 -11.16
CA PHE A 119 21.30 23.18 -9.83
C PHE A 119 21.01 21.71 -9.57
N ARG A 120 21.36 20.83 -10.51
CA ARG A 120 21.12 19.40 -10.41
C ARG A 120 22.08 18.77 -9.39
N PRO A 121 21.61 17.84 -8.53
CA PRO A 121 22.48 17.09 -7.65
C PRO A 121 23.45 16.20 -8.46
N SER A 122 24.66 16.00 -7.93
CA SER A 122 25.68 15.12 -8.54
C SER A 122 25.37 13.62 -8.39
N ASP A 123 24.19 13.28 -7.86
CA ASP A 123 23.73 11.90 -7.65
C ASP A 123 23.56 11.17 -9.01
N PRO A 124 24.31 10.08 -9.27
CA PRO A 124 24.19 9.31 -10.51
C PRO A 124 22.81 8.65 -10.67
N ASP A 125 22.12 8.35 -9.57
CA ASP A 125 20.79 7.73 -9.61
C ASP A 125 19.70 8.73 -10.03
N TYR A 126 19.98 10.04 -9.95
CA TYR A 126 19.07 11.06 -10.42
C TYR A 126 18.82 10.94 -11.94
N ALA A 127 19.80 10.46 -12.72
CA ALA A 127 19.67 10.28 -14.16
C ALA A 127 18.74 9.12 -14.56
N HIS A 128 18.54 8.15 -13.67
CA HIS A 128 17.84 6.91 -13.94
C HIS A 128 16.39 6.89 -13.42
N GLN A 129 15.84 8.06 -13.09
CA GLN A 129 14.46 8.19 -12.63
C GLN A 129 13.48 7.74 -13.72
N ARG A 130 12.52 6.89 -13.33
CA ARG A 130 11.47 6.45 -14.25
C ARG A 130 10.49 7.58 -14.53
N VAL A 131 10.08 8.30 -13.48
CA VAL A 131 9.17 9.43 -13.62
C VAL A 131 9.98 10.72 -13.53
N MET A 132 9.87 11.57 -14.56
CA MET A 132 10.53 12.88 -14.58
C MET A 132 9.60 13.97 -15.11
N PRO A 133 9.79 15.25 -14.72
CA PRO A 133 9.09 16.36 -15.36
C PRO A 133 9.58 16.57 -16.80
N ALA A 134 8.64 16.63 -17.73
CA ALA A 134 8.89 16.96 -19.12
C ALA A 134 7.87 17.98 -19.62
N SER A 135 8.29 18.87 -20.51
CA SER A 135 7.48 19.93 -21.09
C SER A 135 7.01 19.56 -22.48
N THR A 136 5.74 19.86 -22.79
CA THR A 136 5.20 19.75 -24.16
C THR A 136 5.66 20.89 -25.07
N THR A 137 6.08 22.02 -24.50
CA THR A 137 6.58 23.22 -25.20
C THR A 137 8.10 23.31 -25.18
N LYS A 138 8.69 23.96 -26.20
CA LYS A 138 10.14 24.16 -26.36
C LYS A 138 10.60 25.47 -25.71
N PRO A 139 11.80 25.51 -25.08
CA PRO A 139 12.34 26.74 -24.51
C PRO A 139 12.41 27.84 -25.54
N ASN A 140 12.03 29.07 -25.15
CA ASN A 140 12.06 30.23 -26.03
C ASN A 140 13.50 30.47 -26.56
N ALA A 141 14.50 30.18 -25.73
CA ALA A 141 15.92 30.28 -26.05
C ALA A 141 16.41 29.34 -27.17
N ILE A 142 15.71 28.24 -27.44
CA ILE A 142 16.11 27.21 -28.44
C ILE A 142 15.28 27.35 -29.74
N THR A 143 14.29 28.26 -29.77
CA THR A 143 13.51 28.51 -30.98
C THR A 143 14.32 29.26 -32.04
N HIS A 144 13.98 29.10 -33.33
CA HIS A 144 14.59 29.82 -34.47
C HIS A 144 14.52 31.37 -34.34
N ARG A 145 13.82 31.91 -33.34
CA ARG A 145 13.63 33.34 -33.09
C ARG A 145 14.39 33.85 -31.85
N SER A 146 15.39 33.11 -31.36
CA SER A 146 16.14 33.42 -30.13
C SER A 146 17.04 34.66 -30.24
N GLY A 147 17.56 34.96 -31.43
CA GLY A 147 18.31 36.19 -31.70
C GLY A 147 17.40 37.37 -32.06
N LYS A 148 17.55 38.49 -31.37
CA LYS A 148 16.79 39.73 -31.61
C LYS A 148 17.72 40.90 -31.89
N LYS A 149 17.37 41.76 -32.87
CA LYS A 149 18.16 42.95 -33.20
C LYS A 149 18.01 44.02 -32.11
N ILE A 150 19.13 44.55 -31.63
CA ILE A 150 19.12 45.54 -30.53
C ILE A 150 18.46 46.88 -30.94
N SER A 151 18.42 47.18 -32.23
CA SER A 151 17.75 48.35 -32.80
C SER A 151 16.25 48.36 -32.55
N GLU A 152 15.61 47.19 -32.55
CA GLU A 152 14.15 47.01 -32.57
C GLU A 152 13.61 46.36 -31.30
N SER A 153 14.49 45.83 -30.44
CA SER A 153 14.11 45.05 -29.27
C SER A 153 13.79 45.93 -28.06
N ARG A 154 12.71 45.57 -27.37
CA ARG A 154 12.38 46.06 -26.03
C ARG A 154 12.72 45.01 -24.97
N GLU A 155 12.80 45.43 -23.72
CA GLU A 155 13.15 44.54 -22.60
C GLU A 155 12.16 43.38 -22.45
N ASP A 156 10.86 43.64 -22.54
CA ASP A 156 9.77 42.65 -22.48
C ASP A 156 9.79 41.64 -23.65
N GLN A 157 10.45 41.98 -24.76
CA GLN A 157 10.62 41.09 -25.92
C GLN A 157 11.87 40.20 -25.82
N VAL A 158 12.79 40.55 -24.93
CA VAL A 158 14.06 39.83 -24.70
C VAL A 158 13.98 39.02 -23.41
N CYS A 159 13.46 39.60 -22.35
CA CYS A 159 13.28 38.99 -21.04
C CYS A 159 11.88 38.37 -20.95
N LEU A 160 11.76 37.11 -21.39
CA LEU A 160 10.48 36.40 -21.44
C LEU A 160 10.23 35.62 -20.15
N SER A 161 8.96 35.49 -19.79
CA SER A 161 8.53 34.52 -18.78
C SER A 161 8.76 33.08 -19.28
N ASN A 162 8.88 32.16 -18.33
CA ASN A 162 9.01 30.74 -18.64
C ASN A 162 7.81 30.24 -19.46
N GLY A 163 8.10 29.64 -20.61
CA GLY A 163 7.09 29.07 -21.51
C GLY A 163 6.87 27.57 -21.31
N MET A 164 7.49 26.95 -20.29
CA MET A 164 7.46 25.49 -20.12
C MET A 164 6.16 25.03 -19.47
N ASN A 165 5.57 24.00 -20.06
CA ASN A 165 4.39 23.32 -19.54
C ASN A 165 4.80 21.96 -18.98
N TRP A 166 5.31 21.96 -17.76
CA TRP A 166 5.81 20.77 -17.07
C TRP A 166 4.68 19.80 -16.69
N HIS A 167 4.84 18.55 -17.09
CA HIS A 167 4.01 17.41 -16.70
C HIS A 167 4.89 16.21 -16.35
N TYR A 168 4.38 15.30 -15.53
CA TYR A 168 5.11 14.06 -15.26
C TYR A 168 5.10 13.14 -16.47
N PHE A 169 6.26 12.58 -16.80
CA PHE A 169 6.49 11.70 -17.92
C PHE A 169 7.12 10.39 -17.42
N ASP A 170 6.57 9.26 -17.86
CA ASP A 170 7.09 7.92 -17.60
C ASP A 170 8.05 7.53 -18.73
N THR A 171 9.35 7.51 -18.44
CA THR A 171 10.41 7.24 -19.42
C THR A 171 10.46 5.78 -19.87
N GLU A 172 9.96 4.85 -19.06
CA GLU A 172 9.90 3.42 -19.42
C GLU A 172 8.82 3.15 -20.48
N ASN A 173 7.67 3.84 -20.36
CA ASN A 173 6.51 3.66 -21.25
C ASN A 173 6.37 4.77 -22.30
N ASN A 174 7.21 5.80 -22.27
CA ASN A 174 7.18 6.97 -23.15
C ASN A 174 5.82 7.69 -23.20
N ILE A 175 5.20 7.91 -22.04
CA ILE A 175 3.89 8.55 -21.92
C ILE A 175 3.86 9.63 -20.84
N PHE A 176 3.05 10.67 -21.04
CA PHE A 176 2.67 11.56 -19.95
C PHE A 176 1.76 10.83 -18.96
N ILE A 177 2.05 11.01 -17.67
CA ILE A 177 1.23 10.47 -16.59
C ILE A 177 -0.05 11.30 -16.51
N ASN A 178 -1.19 10.65 -16.72
CA ASN A 178 -2.53 11.23 -16.68
C ASN A 178 -3.42 10.48 -15.67
N ASN A 179 -4.70 10.87 -15.55
CA ASN A 179 -5.64 10.14 -14.72
C ASN A 179 -5.85 8.72 -15.27
N PHE A 180 -5.80 7.74 -14.37
CA PHE A 180 -5.88 6.33 -14.71
C PHE A 180 -7.30 5.83 -14.48
N GLY A 181 -7.85 5.11 -15.46
CA GLY A 181 -9.08 4.36 -15.30
C GLY A 181 -8.81 3.00 -14.63
N PRO A 182 -9.64 2.57 -13.67
CA PRO A 182 -9.54 1.23 -13.08
C PRO A 182 -9.82 0.11 -14.11
N ASP A 183 -9.07 -0.99 -14.05
CA ASP A 183 -9.25 -2.16 -14.92
C ASP A 183 -10.15 -3.21 -14.24
N VAL A 184 -11.06 -3.80 -15.01
CA VAL A 184 -11.89 -4.94 -14.60
C VAL A 184 -11.07 -6.21 -14.46
N ARG A 185 -9.94 -6.35 -15.17
CA ARG A 185 -9.08 -7.56 -15.11
C ARG A 185 -8.59 -7.91 -13.72
N ILE A 186 -8.30 -6.94 -12.85
CA ILE A 186 -7.85 -7.25 -11.49
C ILE A 186 -8.91 -8.11 -10.79
N ALA A 187 -10.19 -7.81 -11.00
CA ALA A 187 -11.26 -8.62 -10.45
C ALA A 187 -11.25 -10.04 -11.04
N GLU A 188 -10.97 -10.19 -12.35
CA GLU A 188 -10.83 -11.51 -12.98
C GLU A 188 -9.64 -12.31 -12.41
N ASP A 189 -8.47 -11.69 -12.30
CA ASP A 189 -7.24 -12.28 -11.78
C ASP A 189 -7.34 -12.59 -10.27
N CYS A 190 -8.17 -11.85 -9.53
CA CYS A 190 -8.45 -12.04 -8.10
C CYS A 190 -9.75 -12.81 -7.84
N THR A 191 -10.39 -13.39 -8.85
CA THR A 191 -11.55 -14.27 -8.67
C THR A 191 -11.10 -15.72 -8.60
N PHE A 192 -11.47 -16.45 -7.54
CA PHE A 192 -11.18 -17.87 -7.42
C PHE A 192 -11.70 -18.67 -8.60
N LEU A 193 -10.92 -19.67 -9.01
CA LEU A 193 -11.29 -20.55 -10.11
C LEU A 193 -12.35 -21.53 -9.65
N VAL A 194 -13.57 -21.35 -10.16
CA VAL A 194 -14.70 -22.28 -9.99
C VAL A 194 -15.21 -22.72 -11.36
N PRO A 195 -15.77 -23.95 -11.49
CA PRO A 195 -16.30 -24.42 -12.76
C PRO A 195 -17.41 -23.52 -13.31
N PRO A 196 -17.47 -23.26 -14.63
CA PRO A 196 -18.66 -22.68 -15.24
C PRO A 196 -19.91 -23.51 -14.93
N PRO A 197 -21.07 -22.90 -14.63
CA PRO A 197 -21.39 -21.47 -14.74
C PRO A 197 -21.02 -20.61 -13.51
N LEU A 198 -20.54 -21.21 -12.42
CA LEU A 198 -20.40 -20.55 -11.11
C LEU A 198 -19.48 -19.32 -11.14
N LYS A 199 -18.51 -19.27 -12.05
CA LYS A 199 -17.55 -18.15 -12.15
C LYS A 199 -18.23 -16.81 -12.42
N GLY A 200 -19.26 -16.79 -13.28
CA GLY A 200 -19.95 -15.54 -13.66
C GLY A 200 -20.66 -14.86 -12.49
N PHE A 201 -20.92 -15.63 -11.43
CA PHE A 201 -21.64 -15.21 -10.23
C PHE A 201 -20.74 -14.67 -9.13
N LEU A 202 -19.50 -15.17 -9.14
CA LEU A 202 -18.45 -14.83 -8.20
C LEU A 202 -17.70 -13.54 -8.62
N HIS A 203 -17.59 -13.31 -9.92
CA HIS A 203 -16.89 -12.17 -10.50
C HIS A 203 -17.63 -10.84 -10.23
N ARG A 204 -16.99 -9.94 -9.48
CA ARG A 204 -17.51 -8.63 -9.08
C ARG A 204 -16.48 -7.54 -9.31
N PRO A 205 -16.51 -6.88 -10.47
CA PRO A 205 -15.59 -5.80 -10.76
C PRO A 205 -15.96 -4.53 -10.00
N TRP A 206 -15.02 -3.60 -9.94
CA TRP A 206 -15.17 -2.31 -9.25
C TRP A 206 -16.37 -1.48 -9.74
N ASN A 207 -16.78 -1.64 -11.01
CA ASN A 207 -17.91 -0.95 -11.61
C ASN A 207 -19.26 -1.69 -11.46
N SER A 208 -19.25 -2.90 -10.88
CA SER A 208 -20.44 -3.69 -10.60
C SER A 208 -20.26 -4.48 -9.29
N PRO A 209 -20.08 -3.80 -8.14
CA PRO A 209 -19.75 -4.45 -6.87
C PRO A 209 -20.85 -5.40 -6.37
N ASP A 210 -22.12 -5.08 -6.66
CA ASP A 210 -23.28 -5.92 -6.32
C ASP A 210 -23.48 -7.11 -7.27
N GLY A 211 -22.69 -7.21 -8.34
CA GLY A 211 -22.76 -8.30 -9.31
C GLY A 211 -24.14 -8.42 -9.97
N PRO A 212 -24.48 -9.62 -10.49
CA PRO A 212 -25.81 -9.90 -11.02
C PRO A 212 -26.88 -9.79 -9.92
N GLY A 213 -28.07 -9.31 -10.29
CA GLY A 213 -29.19 -9.18 -9.36
C GLY A 213 -29.79 -10.53 -8.93
N PRO A 214 -30.62 -10.54 -7.87
CA PRO A 214 -31.20 -11.78 -7.32
C PRO A 214 -32.08 -12.54 -8.33
N ASN A 215 -32.75 -11.86 -9.26
CA ASN A 215 -33.60 -12.52 -10.26
C ASN A 215 -32.79 -13.35 -11.26
N ASN A 216 -31.50 -13.03 -11.45
CA ASN A 216 -30.62 -13.85 -12.26
C ASN A 216 -30.52 -15.27 -11.65
N ALA A 217 -30.51 -15.39 -10.31
CA ALA A 217 -30.53 -16.66 -9.57
C ALA A 217 -31.61 -17.62 -10.05
N VAL A 218 -32.80 -17.08 -10.20
CA VAL A 218 -33.98 -17.82 -10.63
C VAL A 218 -33.94 -18.06 -12.14
N ALA A 219 -33.52 -17.07 -12.93
CA ALA A 219 -33.51 -17.16 -14.39
C ALA A 219 -32.49 -18.17 -14.93
N SER A 220 -31.37 -18.41 -14.23
CA SER A 220 -30.32 -19.33 -14.69
C SER A 220 -30.36 -20.70 -14.02
N GLN A 221 -31.50 -21.13 -13.46
CA GLN A 221 -31.68 -22.46 -12.88
C GLN A 221 -31.36 -23.60 -13.86
N SER A 222 -31.56 -23.38 -15.17
CA SER A 222 -31.21 -24.35 -16.21
C SER A 222 -29.70 -24.60 -16.35
N LEU A 223 -28.86 -23.73 -15.76
CA LEU A 223 -27.40 -23.88 -15.75
C LEU A 223 -26.91 -24.64 -14.51
N CYS A 224 -27.80 -25.04 -13.59
CA CYS A 224 -27.44 -25.72 -12.36
C CYS A 224 -26.61 -27.00 -12.67
N PRO A 225 -25.38 -27.13 -12.16
CA PRO A 225 -24.60 -28.35 -12.30
C PRO A 225 -25.30 -29.56 -11.70
N ASN A 226 -25.14 -30.74 -12.31
CA ASN A 226 -25.79 -31.97 -11.88
C ASN A 226 -25.44 -32.43 -10.44
N HIS A 227 -24.35 -31.93 -9.86
CA HIS A 227 -23.90 -32.26 -8.50
C HIS A 227 -24.42 -31.28 -7.42
N LEU A 228 -25.20 -30.27 -7.82
CA LEU A 228 -25.85 -29.31 -6.92
C LEU A 228 -27.37 -29.50 -7.00
N SER A 229 -28.03 -29.43 -5.85
CA SER A 229 -29.50 -29.27 -5.85
C SER A 229 -29.86 -27.85 -6.31
N LEU A 230 -31.08 -27.66 -6.83
CA LEU A 230 -31.54 -26.33 -7.23
C LEU A 230 -31.54 -25.34 -6.06
N ASP A 231 -31.86 -25.79 -4.85
CA ASP A 231 -31.89 -24.94 -3.66
C ASP A 231 -30.47 -24.59 -3.20
N GLU A 232 -29.55 -25.55 -3.24
CA GLU A 232 -28.14 -25.32 -2.96
C GLU A 232 -27.50 -24.35 -3.97
N PHE A 233 -27.83 -24.51 -5.26
CA PHE A 233 -27.36 -23.61 -6.32
C PHE A 233 -27.85 -22.17 -6.10
N LYS A 234 -29.13 -21.99 -5.73
CA LYS A 234 -29.70 -20.67 -5.39
C LYS A 234 -29.04 -20.08 -4.15
N ALA A 235 -28.81 -20.88 -3.10
CA ALA A 235 -28.19 -20.43 -1.87
C ALA A 235 -26.73 -19.99 -2.10
N LEU A 236 -25.95 -20.81 -2.83
CA LEU A 236 -24.56 -20.51 -3.19
C LEU A 236 -24.46 -19.21 -3.99
N TRP A 237 -25.38 -19.01 -4.92
CA TRP A 237 -25.41 -17.79 -5.72
C TRP A 237 -25.93 -16.57 -4.94
N SER A 238 -26.72 -16.78 -3.89
CA SER A 238 -27.22 -15.71 -3.03
C SER A 238 -26.20 -15.20 -2.03
N LEU A 239 -25.21 -16.01 -1.65
CA LEU A 239 -24.11 -15.63 -0.75
C LEU A 239 -23.45 -14.28 -1.11
N PRO A 240 -23.02 -14.06 -2.36
CA PRO A 240 -22.32 -12.85 -2.74
C PRO A 240 -23.26 -11.66 -3.05
N LEU A 241 -24.59 -11.83 -3.01
CA LEU A 241 -25.53 -10.77 -3.40
C LEU A 241 -25.53 -9.59 -2.41
N GLY A 242 -25.34 -8.39 -2.95
CA GLY A 242 -25.28 -7.17 -2.15
C GLY A 242 -23.96 -7.03 -1.41
N HIS A 243 -23.06 -6.19 -1.92
CA HIS A 243 -21.70 -6.09 -1.38
C HIS A 243 -21.68 -5.63 0.09
N LYS A 244 -22.66 -4.84 0.52
CA LYS A 244 -22.78 -4.33 1.90
C LYS A 244 -23.30 -5.34 2.92
N ILE A 245 -23.87 -6.46 2.47
CA ILE A 245 -24.56 -7.43 3.33
C ILE A 245 -23.92 -8.83 3.28
N ILE A 246 -22.67 -8.91 2.81
CA ILE A 246 -21.98 -10.19 2.63
C ILE A 246 -21.82 -10.96 3.94
N TRP A 247 -21.67 -10.26 5.07
CA TRP A 247 -21.47 -10.87 6.38
C TRP A 247 -22.78 -11.40 6.97
N GLU A 248 -23.88 -10.72 6.71
CA GLU A 248 -25.23 -11.14 7.05
C GLU A 248 -25.64 -12.36 6.22
N ASN A 249 -25.29 -12.38 4.92
CA ASN A 249 -25.48 -13.56 4.08
C ASN A 249 -24.69 -14.76 4.61
N LEU A 250 -23.42 -14.57 4.99
CA LEU A 250 -22.60 -15.61 5.61
C LEU A 250 -23.17 -16.08 6.94
N LEU A 251 -23.54 -15.15 7.82
CA LEU A 251 -24.17 -15.45 9.11
C LEU A 251 -25.43 -16.30 8.92
N ARG A 252 -26.28 -15.95 7.95
CA ARG A 252 -27.49 -16.74 7.63
C ARG A 252 -27.12 -18.17 7.25
N GLU A 253 -26.12 -18.36 6.38
CA GLU A 253 -25.69 -19.70 5.96
C GLU A 253 -24.92 -20.47 7.05
N PHE A 254 -24.35 -19.81 8.05
CA PHE A 254 -23.78 -20.49 9.23
C PHE A 254 -24.88 -20.93 10.22
N ALA A 255 -25.88 -20.08 10.44
CA ALA A 255 -26.97 -20.35 11.37
C ALA A 255 -27.98 -21.37 10.81
N MET A 256 -28.35 -21.23 9.54
CA MET A 256 -29.32 -22.08 8.83
C MET A 256 -28.77 -22.46 7.45
N PRO A 257 -27.87 -23.45 7.37
CA PRO A 257 -27.19 -23.79 6.13
C PRO A 257 -28.15 -24.28 5.05
N SER A 258 -28.21 -23.56 3.94
CA SER A 258 -28.82 -24.02 2.68
C SER A 258 -27.75 -24.46 1.67
N VAL A 259 -26.50 -24.01 1.88
CA VAL A 259 -25.30 -24.47 1.16
C VAL A 259 -24.64 -25.67 1.86
N ASP A 260 -23.97 -26.50 1.08
CA ASP A 260 -23.14 -27.57 1.63
C ASP A 260 -21.72 -27.08 1.93
N TRP A 261 -21.43 -26.81 3.20
CA TRP A 261 -20.10 -26.39 3.68
C TRP A 261 -19.01 -27.46 3.50
N ARG A 262 -19.35 -28.68 3.10
CA ARG A 262 -18.39 -29.75 2.77
C ARG A 262 -17.82 -29.61 1.36
N LYS A 263 -18.46 -28.81 0.50
CA LYS A 263 -18.04 -28.61 -0.88
C LYS A 263 -17.01 -27.48 -0.98
N VAL A 264 -16.03 -27.69 -1.86
CA VAL A 264 -14.94 -26.73 -2.08
C VAL A 264 -15.49 -25.44 -2.69
N GLU A 265 -16.51 -25.54 -3.54
CA GLU A 265 -17.20 -24.40 -4.16
C GLU A 265 -17.77 -23.45 -3.11
N THR A 266 -18.43 -23.97 -2.06
CA THR A 266 -18.96 -23.17 -0.95
C THR A 266 -17.85 -22.43 -0.22
N ALA A 267 -16.75 -23.13 0.08
CA ALA A 267 -15.58 -22.51 0.71
C ALA A 267 -14.98 -21.41 -0.18
N LEU A 268 -14.83 -21.64 -1.49
CA LEU A 268 -14.32 -20.64 -2.43
C LEU A 268 -15.24 -19.41 -2.55
N PHE A 269 -16.56 -19.61 -2.52
CA PHE A 269 -17.52 -18.49 -2.51
C PHE A 269 -17.39 -17.67 -1.24
N ALA A 270 -17.41 -18.32 -0.07
CA ALA A 270 -17.23 -17.65 1.21
C ALA A 270 -15.89 -16.89 1.28
N LEU A 271 -14.80 -17.50 0.80
CA LEU A 271 -13.49 -16.86 0.74
C LEU A 271 -13.46 -15.69 -0.22
N GLN A 272 -14.07 -15.81 -1.40
CA GLN A 272 -14.09 -14.71 -2.36
C GLN A 272 -14.75 -13.48 -1.77
N ILE A 273 -15.97 -13.63 -1.23
CA ILE A 273 -16.76 -12.49 -0.77
C ILE A 273 -16.12 -11.86 0.46
N SER A 274 -15.54 -12.71 1.32
CA SER A 274 -14.72 -12.24 2.43
C SER A 274 -13.56 -11.40 1.89
N HIS A 275 -12.87 -11.80 0.83
CA HIS A 275 -11.69 -11.07 0.32
C HIS A 275 -12.00 -9.87 -0.57
N GLN A 276 -13.27 -9.61 -0.88
CA GLN A 276 -13.67 -8.49 -1.71
C GLN A 276 -13.95 -7.24 -0.86
N THR A 277 -12.95 -6.37 -0.83
CA THR A 277 -12.97 -5.10 -0.07
C THR A 277 -14.19 -4.23 -0.37
N GLY A 278 -14.57 -4.14 -1.65
CA GLY A 278 -15.66 -3.29 -2.11
C GLY A 278 -15.28 -1.80 -2.24
N PRO A 279 -16.23 -0.95 -2.67
CA PRO A 279 -16.03 0.49 -2.82
C PRO A 279 -15.58 1.23 -1.55
N PHE A 280 -15.11 2.46 -1.73
CA PHE A 280 -14.87 3.39 -0.63
C PHE A 280 -16.17 3.74 0.11
N SER A 281 -16.12 3.78 1.44
CA SER A 281 -17.19 4.24 2.30
C SER A 281 -16.86 5.64 2.83
N PHE A 282 -17.83 6.55 2.86
CA PHE A 282 -17.63 7.91 3.41
C PHE A 282 -17.76 7.95 4.93
N ASP A 283 -18.52 7.02 5.51
CA ASP A 283 -18.95 7.06 6.91
C ASP A 283 -18.12 6.16 7.84
N SER A 284 -17.12 5.46 7.30
CA SER A 284 -16.33 4.47 8.01
C SER A 284 -14.92 4.39 7.42
N ASP A 285 -13.93 4.09 8.27
CA ASP A 285 -12.58 3.74 7.84
C ASP A 285 -12.55 2.41 7.09
N LEU A 286 -13.61 1.59 7.27
CA LEU A 286 -13.82 0.31 6.61
C LEU A 286 -14.31 0.49 5.17
N ARG A 287 -13.88 -0.41 4.28
CA ARG A 287 -14.45 -0.48 2.92
C ARG A 287 -15.90 -0.95 2.99
N SER A 288 -16.72 -0.55 2.01
CA SER A 288 -18.18 -0.70 2.10
C SER A 288 -18.66 -2.15 2.28
N SER A 289 -17.91 -3.15 1.83
CA SER A 289 -18.26 -4.56 2.06
C SER A 289 -17.98 -5.05 3.48
N HIS A 290 -17.18 -4.30 4.23
CA HIS A 290 -16.71 -4.66 5.56
C HIS A 290 -17.29 -3.76 6.66
N VAL A 291 -18.03 -2.70 6.33
CA VAL A 291 -18.65 -1.80 7.32
C VAL A 291 -19.51 -2.54 8.35
N GLY A 292 -20.21 -3.61 7.95
CA GLY A 292 -20.99 -4.42 8.90
C GLY A 292 -20.17 -5.00 10.06
N LEU A 293 -18.85 -5.09 9.92
CA LEU A 293 -17.94 -5.62 10.95
C LEU A 293 -17.64 -4.62 12.06
N GLU A 294 -18.04 -3.36 11.93
CA GLU A 294 -18.04 -2.40 13.04
C GLU A 294 -19.15 -2.73 14.06
N ASP A 295 -20.20 -3.45 13.64
CA ASP A 295 -21.26 -3.89 14.55
C ASP A 295 -20.78 -5.08 15.39
N GLU A 296 -20.40 -4.80 16.63
CA GLU A 296 -19.99 -5.82 17.60
C GLU A 296 -21.03 -6.93 17.78
N ALA A 297 -22.33 -6.63 17.69
CA ALA A 297 -23.38 -7.63 17.85
C ALA A 297 -23.44 -8.56 16.64
N LEU A 298 -23.24 -8.05 15.42
CA LEU A 298 -23.11 -8.87 14.22
C LEU A 298 -21.88 -9.77 14.32
N VAL A 299 -20.73 -9.22 14.69
CA VAL A 299 -19.47 -9.98 14.81
C VAL A 299 -19.60 -11.07 15.86
N GLN A 300 -20.18 -10.77 17.03
CA GLN A 300 -20.41 -11.76 18.09
C GLN A 300 -21.30 -12.92 17.61
N LYS A 301 -22.39 -12.61 16.91
CA LYS A 301 -23.27 -13.64 16.32
C LYS A 301 -22.55 -14.45 15.26
N LEU A 302 -21.81 -13.81 14.36
CA LEU A 302 -21.04 -14.47 13.29
C LEU A 302 -20.02 -15.44 13.85
N VAL A 303 -19.24 -15.01 14.85
CA VAL A 303 -18.24 -15.85 15.53
C VAL A 303 -18.92 -17.01 16.26
N GLY A 304 -20.02 -16.75 16.97
CA GLY A 304 -20.78 -17.77 17.69
C GLY A 304 -21.32 -18.86 16.74
N GLU A 305 -22.02 -18.46 15.68
CA GLU A 305 -22.60 -19.38 14.69
C GLU A 305 -21.53 -20.12 13.89
N MET A 306 -20.42 -19.47 13.57
CA MET A 306 -19.27 -20.14 12.96
C MET A 306 -18.69 -21.21 13.90
N GLY A 307 -18.54 -20.92 15.20
CA GLY A 307 -18.09 -21.89 16.19
C GLY A 307 -19.04 -23.09 16.32
N LEU A 308 -20.35 -22.84 16.35
CA LEU A 308 -21.37 -23.90 16.35
C LEU A 308 -21.32 -24.73 15.06
N SER A 309 -21.17 -24.08 13.90
CA SER A 309 -21.02 -24.75 12.61
C SER A 309 -19.77 -25.63 12.56
N LEU A 310 -18.64 -25.14 13.06
CA LEU A 310 -17.41 -25.90 13.18
C LEU A 310 -17.57 -27.13 14.10
N ASN A 311 -18.31 -27.01 15.20
CA ASN A 311 -18.60 -28.16 16.08
C ASN A 311 -19.43 -29.23 15.37
N ARG A 312 -20.49 -28.83 14.63
CA ARG A 312 -21.28 -29.76 13.81
C ARG A 312 -20.44 -30.49 12.76
N LEU A 313 -19.47 -29.78 12.18
CA LEU A 313 -18.56 -30.33 11.18
C LEU A 313 -17.51 -31.27 11.80
N LYS A 314 -17.02 -30.97 13.01
CA LYS A 314 -16.09 -31.81 13.77
C LYS A 314 -16.65 -33.20 14.06
N GLU A 315 -17.96 -33.30 14.28
CA GLU A 315 -18.65 -34.57 14.53
C GLU A 315 -18.79 -35.44 13.26
N ASN A 316 -18.47 -34.92 12.08
CA ASN A 316 -18.63 -35.61 10.80
C ASN A 316 -17.32 -35.66 9.98
N TRP A 317 -16.59 -36.76 10.09
CA TRP A 317 -15.26 -36.98 9.49
C TRP A 317 -15.23 -36.95 7.94
N GLU A 318 -16.36 -37.05 7.25
CA GLU A 318 -16.41 -36.95 5.76
C GLU A 318 -16.23 -35.50 5.25
N SER A 319 -16.28 -34.50 6.15
CA SER A 319 -16.21 -33.07 5.83
C SER A 319 -14.80 -32.45 5.88
N VAL A 320 -13.77 -33.26 6.14
CA VAL A 320 -12.41 -32.81 6.48
C VAL A 320 -11.78 -31.80 5.50
N PRO A 321 -11.90 -31.92 4.16
CA PRO A 321 -11.20 -31.00 3.26
C PRO A 321 -11.71 -29.56 3.28
N ALA A 322 -13.03 -29.35 3.26
CA ALA A 322 -13.61 -28.01 3.22
C ALA A 322 -13.53 -27.30 4.58
N VAL A 323 -13.72 -28.04 5.67
CA VAL A 323 -13.55 -27.57 7.05
C VAL A 323 -12.10 -27.16 7.31
N ALA A 324 -11.14 -28.01 6.90
CA ALA A 324 -9.72 -27.69 7.00
C ALA A 324 -9.36 -26.44 6.17
N THR A 325 -9.95 -26.27 4.99
CA THR A 325 -9.74 -25.08 4.15
C THR A 325 -10.27 -23.81 4.83
N LEU A 326 -11.47 -23.86 5.41
CA LEU A 326 -12.06 -22.75 6.14
C LEU A 326 -11.24 -22.38 7.38
N ILE A 327 -10.92 -23.35 8.24
CA ILE A 327 -10.12 -23.12 9.45
C ILE A 327 -8.73 -22.56 9.10
N MET A 328 -8.06 -23.14 8.11
CA MET A 328 -6.74 -22.71 7.69
C MET A 328 -6.76 -21.30 7.09
N SER A 329 -7.82 -20.94 6.35
CA SER A 329 -7.99 -19.59 5.81
C SER A 329 -8.21 -18.54 6.91
N LEU A 330 -9.08 -18.82 7.89
CA LEU A 330 -9.36 -17.91 9.00
C LEU A 330 -8.14 -17.74 9.90
N THR A 331 -7.46 -18.84 10.21
CA THR A 331 -6.21 -18.82 11.00
C THR A 331 -5.12 -18.01 10.28
N ARG A 332 -5.00 -18.16 8.96
CA ARG A 332 -4.06 -17.36 8.16
C ARG A 332 -4.42 -15.88 8.16
N ARG A 333 -5.70 -15.52 8.20
CA ARG A 333 -6.15 -14.12 8.27
C ARG A 333 -5.85 -13.50 9.62
N ILE A 334 -6.12 -14.21 10.69
CA ILE A 334 -5.73 -13.80 12.05
C ILE A 334 -4.22 -13.55 12.12
N LEU A 335 -3.42 -14.46 11.56
CA LEU A 335 -1.97 -14.31 11.51
C LEU A 335 -1.56 -13.05 10.72
N GLN A 336 -2.13 -12.86 9.52
CA GLN A 336 -1.85 -11.66 8.71
C GLN A 336 -2.22 -10.38 9.45
N ALA A 337 -3.39 -10.37 10.08
CA ALA A 337 -3.92 -9.22 10.80
C ALA A 337 -2.98 -8.79 11.93
N ALA A 338 -2.62 -9.75 12.76
CA ALA A 338 -1.74 -9.54 13.88
C ALA A 338 -0.33 -9.12 13.41
N LEU A 339 0.19 -9.73 12.34
CA LEU A 339 1.47 -9.34 11.76
C LEU A 339 1.45 -7.90 11.23
N VAL A 340 0.39 -7.47 10.54
CA VAL A 340 0.24 -6.10 10.05
C VAL A 340 0.10 -5.12 11.23
N CYS A 341 -0.75 -5.43 12.21
CA CYS A 341 -0.93 -4.60 13.40
C CYS A 341 0.39 -4.41 14.17
N THR A 342 1.22 -5.46 14.29
CA THR A 342 2.54 -5.31 14.92
C THR A 342 3.51 -4.44 14.11
N GLN A 343 3.33 -4.29 12.78
CA GLN A 343 4.15 -3.35 12.00
C GLN A 343 3.93 -1.88 12.40
N CYS A 344 2.76 -1.53 12.95
CA CYS A 344 2.49 -0.19 13.49
C CYS A 344 3.43 0.16 14.67
N TYR A 345 4.05 -0.84 15.28
CA TYR A 345 5.02 -0.69 16.36
C TYR A 345 6.47 -0.81 15.88
N ASP A 346 6.76 -1.09 14.60
CA ASP A 346 8.13 -1.10 14.04
C ASP A 346 8.61 0.32 13.70
N ILE A 347 8.50 1.21 14.69
CA ILE A 347 8.88 2.63 14.63
C ILE A 347 10.23 2.88 15.32
N ASP A 348 10.74 4.11 15.31
CA ASP A 348 11.99 4.47 16.01
C ASP A 348 11.89 4.19 17.52
N ALA A 349 13.02 3.84 18.15
CA ALA A 349 13.08 3.41 19.54
C ALA A 349 12.50 4.43 20.53
N THR A 350 12.64 5.73 20.24
CA THR A 350 12.14 6.81 21.10
C THR A 350 10.61 6.81 21.14
N TYR A 351 9.97 6.73 19.98
CA TYR A 351 8.51 6.70 19.88
C TYR A 351 7.94 5.34 20.32
N LEU A 352 8.68 4.24 20.08
CA LEU A 352 8.27 2.91 20.52
C LEU A 352 8.13 2.82 22.03
N ASP A 353 9.07 3.38 22.81
CA ASP A 353 8.97 3.42 24.27
C ASP A 353 7.77 4.27 24.72
N LEU A 354 7.54 5.43 24.09
CA LEU A 354 6.39 6.28 24.38
C LEU A 354 5.06 5.58 24.10
N THR A 355 4.94 4.89 22.96
CA THR A 355 3.72 4.15 22.59
C THR A 355 3.45 3.00 23.56
N LEU A 356 4.48 2.22 23.94
CA LEU A 356 4.30 1.06 24.84
C LEU A 356 4.15 1.44 26.32
N ARG A 357 4.31 2.72 26.70
CA ARG A 357 3.86 3.21 28.01
C ARG A 357 2.34 3.26 28.11
N ASP A 358 1.65 3.50 26.99
CA ASP A 358 0.21 3.43 26.97
C ASP A 358 -0.26 1.98 27.19
N SER A 359 -1.19 1.81 28.14
CA SER A 359 -1.61 0.49 28.58
C SER A 359 -2.46 -0.22 27.52
N GLU A 360 -3.22 0.54 26.74
CA GLU A 360 -4.06 0.01 25.69
C GLU A 360 -3.21 -0.45 24.50
N ALA A 361 -2.28 0.38 24.04
CA ALA A 361 -1.33 0.02 22.98
C ALA A 361 -0.47 -1.20 23.37
N LEU A 362 0.05 -1.25 24.61
CA LEU A 362 0.77 -2.42 25.10
C LEU A 362 -0.12 -3.67 25.13
N SER A 363 -1.38 -3.53 25.53
CA SER A 363 -2.35 -4.63 25.51
C SER A 363 -2.62 -5.12 24.10
N GLN A 364 -2.82 -4.23 23.13
CA GLN A 364 -3.04 -4.58 21.72
C GLN A 364 -1.82 -5.30 21.13
N PHE A 365 -0.60 -4.78 21.39
CA PHE A 365 0.63 -5.42 20.94
C PHE A 365 0.77 -6.85 21.46
N ILE A 366 0.55 -7.08 22.76
CA ILE A 366 0.66 -8.40 23.38
C ILE A 366 -0.41 -9.37 22.84
N GLN A 367 -1.64 -8.90 22.63
CA GLN A 367 -2.70 -9.73 22.05
C GLN A 367 -2.34 -10.16 20.62
N CYS A 368 -1.84 -9.24 19.79
CA CYS A 368 -1.34 -9.58 18.46
C CYS A 368 -0.21 -10.61 18.56
N SER A 369 0.71 -10.41 19.49
CA SER A 369 1.85 -11.29 19.69
C SER A 369 1.46 -12.72 20.07
N ILE A 370 0.50 -12.88 21.00
CA ILE A 370 -0.03 -14.20 21.38
C ILE A 370 -0.75 -14.84 20.19
N ALA A 371 -1.58 -14.09 19.48
CA ALA A 371 -2.29 -14.59 18.29
C ALA A 371 -1.32 -15.07 17.19
N ILE A 372 -0.22 -14.33 16.95
CA ILE A 372 0.83 -14.75 16.01
C ILE A 372 1.45 -16.07 16.46
N GLN A 373 1.81 -16.20 17.75
CA GLN A 373 2.45 -17.41 18.26
C GLN A 373 1.54 -18.64 18.14
N GLU A 374 0.25 -18.47 18.44
CA GLU A 374 -0.76 -19.53 18.29
C GLU A 374 -0.99 -19.95 16.83
N CYS A 375 -1.03 -18.97 15.91
CA CYS A 375 -1.32 -19.24 14.51
C CYS A 375 -0.09 -19.69 13.70
N TYR A 376 1.11 -19.22 14.06
CA TYR A 376 2.34 -19.46 13.30
C TYR A 376 3.12 -20.71 13.74
N GLY A 377 3.00 -21.16 15.01
CA GLY A 377 3.76 -22.27 15.62
C GLY A 377 3.58 -23.67 14.99
N LYS A 378 3.05 -23.73 13.78
CA LYS A 378 2.71 -24.90 12.95
C LYS A 378 3.56 -25.01 11.67
N HIS A 379 4.36 -23.99 11.34
CA HIS A 379 4.97 -23.85 10.01
C HIS A 379 6.49 -24.17 9.93
N GLU A 380 7.10 -24.67 11.00
CA GLU A 380 8.57 -24.76 11.08
C GLU A 380 9.24 -25.94 10.35
N ASP A 381 8.48 -26.90 9.80
CA ASP A 381 9.04 -27.97 8.97
C ASP A 381 8.43 -27.96 7.56
N ASP A 382 9.02 -27.17 6.66
CA ASP A 382 9.21 -27.52 5.25
C ASP A 382 10.12 -26.48 4.58
N THR A 383 11.43 -26.64 4.78
CA THR A 383 12.43 -26.14 3.85
C THR A 383 12.30 -26.88 2.51
N LYS A 384 11.38 -26.42 1.67
CA LYS A 384 11.42 -26.64 0.23
C LYS A 384 11.20 -25.32 -0.46
N GLN A 385 12.32 -24.65 -0.79
CA GLN A 385 12.59 -23.87 -2.00
C GLN A 385 11.43 -23.14 -2.72
N ALA A 386 10.41 -22.66 -2.02
CA ALA A 386 9.40 -21.76 -2.55
C ALA A 386 9.76 -20.36 -2.06
N GLU A 387 9.72 -19.40 -2.97
CA GLU A 387 10.04 -17.99 -2.78
C GLU A 387 9.60 -17.48 -1.40
N LYS A 388 10.50 -16.76 -0.70
CA LYS A 388 10.17 -16.10 0.58
C LYS A 388 8.87 -15.32 0.41
N SER A 389 7.82 -15.79 1.05
CA SER A 389 6.50 -15.21 0.93
C SER A 389 6.47 -13.85 1.64
N PHE A 390 5.52 -12.99 1.26
CA PHE A 390 5.23 -11.75 1.99
C PHE A 390 5.05 -11.99 3.51
N LEU A 391 4.46 -13.13 3.88
CA LEU A 391 4.31 -13.55 5.27
C LEU A 391 5.66 -13.76 5.97
N ASP A 392 6.61 -14.44 5.32
CA ASP A 392 7.93 -14.70 5.90
C ASP A 392 8.68 -13.39 6.21
N CYS A 393 8.56 -12.40 5.32
CA CYS A 393 9.11 -11.07 5.57
C CYS A 393 8.47 -10.40 6.80
N LEU A 394 7.15 -10.47 6.95
CA LEU A 394 6.46 -9.92 8.12
C LEU A 394 6.85 -10.64 9.41
N ILE A 395 6.97 -11.97 9.39
CA ILE A 395 7.40 -12.76 10.54
C ILE A 395 8.82 -12.42 10.97
N LEU A 396 9.74 -12.26 10.01
CA LEU A 396 11.12 -11.84 10.31
C LEU A 396 11.17 -10.45 10.94
N ARG A 397 10.37 -9.50 10.43
CA ARG A 397 10.25 -8.16 11.02
C ARG A 397 9.66 -8.21 12.42
N TYR A 398 8.62 -9.02 12.62
CA TYR A 398 7.99 -9.25 13.92
C TYR A 398 8.97 -9.83 14.95
N ARG A 399 9.74 -10.88 14.59
CA ARG A 399 10.78 -11.45 15.45
C ARG A 399 11.84 -10.42 15.84
N ARG A 400 12.27 -9.57 14.90
CA ARG A 400 13.18 -8.45 15.19
C ARG A 400 12.53 -7.44 16.16
N LEU A 401 11.26 -7.12 15.97
CA LEU A 401 10.51 -6.19 16.80
C LEU A 401 10.35 -6.70 18.25
N LEU A 402 10.07 -7.99 18.44
CA LEU A 402 10.04 -8.62 19.78
C LEU A 402 11.38 -8.46 20.52
N PHE A 403 12.50 -8.63 19.82
CA PHE A 403 13.81 -8.40 20.41
C PHE A 403 14.05 -6.92 20.78
N ARG A 404 13.63 -5.98 19.92
CA ARG A 404 13.71 -4.53 20.18
C ARG A 404 12.85 -4.11 21.38
N THR A 405 11.65 -4.68 21.49
CA THR A 405 10.67 -4.35 22.54
C THR A 405 10.95 -5.05 23.87
N LYS A 406 11.73 -6.14 23.88
CA LYS A 406 12.07 -6.93 25.08
C LYS A 406 12.33 -6.07 26.32
N LYS A 407 13.30 -5.16 26.27
CA LYS A 407 13.69 -4.33 27.43
C LYS A 407 12.57 -3.39 27.87
N ILE A 408 11.83 -2.83 26.90
CA ILE A 408 10.72 -1.92 27.13
C ILE A 408 9.60 -2.68 27.85
N LEU A 409 9.16 -3.81 27.30
CA LEU A 409 8.10 -4.64 27.89
C LEU A 409 8.45 -5.11 29.29
N MET A 410 9.68 -5.61 29.50
CA MET A 410 10.14 -6.05 30.82
C MET A 410 10.09 -4.90 31.85
N SER A 411 10.54 -3.70 31.49
CA SER A 411 10.49 -2.53 32.37
C SER A 411 9.07 -2.04 32.63
N GLN A 412 8.23 -1.95 31.59
CA GLN A 412 6.84 -1.51 31.69
C GLN A 412 6.02 -2.43 32.58
N ILE A 413 6.16 -3.74 32.41
CA ILE A 413 5.33 -4.74 33.09
C ILE A 413 5.78 -4.96 34.54
N THR A 414 7.10 -5.02 34.80
CA THR A 414 7.61 -5.31 36.15
C THR A 414 7.82 -4.03 36.98
N SER A 415 8.67 -3.12 36.52
CA SER A 415 9.09 -1.94 37.28
C SER A 415 8.03 -0.83 37.31
N GLN A 416 7.35 -0.59 36.18
CA GLN A 416 6.36 0.49 36.06
C GLN A 416 4.93 0.03 36.37
N GLY A 417 4.70 -1.28 36.50
CA GLY A 417 3.40 -1.85 36.88
C GLY A 417 2.29 -1.62 35.84
N ASN A 418 2.66 -1.48 34.56
CA ASN A 418 1.70 -1.31 33.46
C ASN A 418 0.77 -2.53 33.38
N LYS A 419 -0.55 -2.28 33.38
CA LYS A 419 -1.58 -3.31 33.37
C LYS A 419 -1.89 -3.89 31.99
N GLY A 420 -1.20 -3.45 30.93
CA GLY A 420 -1.55 -3.85 29.57
C GLY A 420 -1.40 -5.35 29.32
N LEU A 421 -0.44 -6.03 29.97
CA LEU A 421 -0.33 -7.50 29.92
C LEU A 421 -1.53 -8.18 30.61
N ASP A 422 -1.98 -7.67 31.75
CA ASP A 422 -3.17 -8.21 32.43
C ASP A 422 -4.42 -8.02 31.57
N SER A 423 -4.58 -6.83 30.99
CA SER A 423 -5.69 -6.50 30.08
C SER A 423 -5.67 -7.38 28.82
N ALA A 424 -4.48 -7.65 28.27
CA ALA A 424 -4.32 -8.53 27.12
C ALA A 424 -4.74 -9.97 27.44
N ILE A 425 -4.23 -10.52 28.54
CA ILE A 425 -4.58 -11.89 28.96
C ILE A 425 -6.05 -11.99 29.31
N ALA A 426 -6.63 -10.99 30.00
CA ALA A 426 -8.05 -10.98 30.35
C ALA A 426 -8.97 -10.94 29.12
N LYS A 427 -8.53 -10.37 27.99
CA LYS A 427 -9.28 -10.40 26.73
C LYS A 427 -9.24 -11.78 26.05
N ILE A 428 -8.13 -12.49 26.14
CA ILE A 428 -7.96 -13.84 25.56
C ILE A 428 -8.58 -14.92 26.46
N TRP A 429 -8.40 -14.75 27.77
CA TRP A 429 -8.89 -15.63 28.84
C TRP A 429 -9.71 -14.80 29.84
N PRO A 430 -11.04 -14.67 29.63
CA PRO A 430 -11.91 -13.83 30.47
C PRO A 430 -11.88 -14.13 31.97
N SER A 431 -11.59 -15.38 32.34
CA SER A 431 -11.47 -15.84 33.73
C SER A 431 -10.17 -15.42 34.41
N PHE A 432 -9.17 -14.94 33.66
CA PHE A 432 -7.90 -14.49 34.23
C PHE A 432 -8.11 -13.34 35.22
N ARG A 433 -7.61 -13.52 36.44
CA ARG A 433 -7.60 -12.51 37.51
C ARG A 433 -6.29 -12.63 38.28
N ARG A 434 -5.34 -11.73 38.00
CA ARG A 434 -4.07 -11.67 38.74
C ARG A 434 -4.35 -11.62 40.25
N SER A 435 -3.72 -12.50 41.00
CA SER A 435 -3.89 -12.63 42.45
C SER A 435 -3.60 -11.30 43.14
N ARG A 436 -4.43 -10.95 44.14
CA ARG A 436 -4.28 -9.69 44.89
C ARG A 436 -2.90 -9.62 45.56
N GLY A 437 -2.13 -8.58 45.23
CA GLY A 437 -0.79 -8.36 45.77
C GLY A 437 0.36 -8.99 44.96
N ASP A 438 0.07 -9.87 44.01
CA ASP A 438 1.10 -10.47 43.16
C ASP A 438 1.44 -9.51 42.01
N GLN A 439 2.73 -9.36 41.70
CA GLN A 439 3.23 -8.62 40.54
C GLN A 439 3.82 -9.59 39.51
N TRP A 440 4.00 -9.10 38.29
CA TRP A 440 4.80 -9.82 37.30
C TRP A 440 6.27 -9.76 37.71
N ILE A 441 6.88 -10.93 37.85
CA ILE A 441 8.28 -11.08 38.25
C ILE A 441 9.05 -11.70 37.09
N GLU A 442 10.24 -11.18 36.83
CA GLU A 442 11.16 -11.76 35.83
C GLU A 442 11.74 -13.09 36.31
N GLN A 443 11.63 -14.11 35.45
CA GLN A 443 12.24 -15.41 35.62
C GLN A 443 13.06 -15.68 34.34
N ALA A 444 14.38 -15.82 34.43
CA ALA A 444 15.26 -16.18 33.30
C ALA A 444 15.28 -15.23 32.07
N SER A 445 15.51 -13.92 32.27
CA SER A 445 15.80 -12.89 31.24
C SER A 445 14.70 -12.56 30.21
N CYS A 446 13.72 -13.44 29.99
CA CYS A 446 12.65 -13.26 29.01
C CYS A 446 11.30 -13.84 29.42
N TRP A 447 11.22 -14.60 30.52
CA TRP A 447 9.95 -15.03 31.08
C TRP A 447 9.49 -14.09 32.18
N LEU A 448 8.20 -13.80 32.17
CA LEU A 448 7.49 -13.14 33.24
C LEU A 448 6.58 -14.16 33.90
N LYS A 449 6.52 -14.16 35.24
CA LYS A 449 5.68 -15.04 36.03
C LYS A 449 4.75 -14.25 36.93
N THR A 450 3.51 -14.69 37.03
CA THR A 450 2.54 -14.24 38.03
C THR A 450 1.69 -15.42 38.49
N THR A 451 0.73 -15.17 39.38
CA THR A 451 -0.33 -16.13 39.69
C THR A 451 -1.70 -15.53 39.48
N THR A 452 -2.65 -16.37 39.08
CA THR A 452 -4.08 -16.05 39.00
C THR A 452 -4.83 -16.80 40.10
N SER A 453 -5.92 -16.22 40.58
CA SER A 453 -6.76 -16.79 41.63
C SER A 453 -8.23 -16.80 41.21
N ASN A 454 -8.96 -17.88 41.54
CA ASN A 454 -10.41 -17.94 41.32
C ASN A 454 -11.15 -17.00 42.29
N GLN A 455 -12.46 -16.78 42.07
CA GLN A 455 -13.28 -15.81 42.84
C GLN A 455 -13.21 -16.02 44.36
N ASP A 456 -12.97 -17.24 44.83
CA ASP A 456 -12.82 -17.59 46.25
C ASP A 456 -11.40 -17.45 46.80
N GLY A 457 -10.40 -17.12 45.97
CA GLY A 457 -9.01 -16.85 46.38
C GLY A 457 -8.21 -18.07 46.87
N THR A 458 -8.80 -19.27 46.92
CA THR A 458 -8.22 -20.46 47.56
C THR A 458 -7.18 -21.20 46.74
N VAL A 459 -7.20 -21.10 45.40
CA VAL A 459 -6.25 -21.78 44.51
C VAL A 459 -5.48 -20.75 43.68
N LYS A 460 -4.17 -20.69 43.89
CA LYS A 460 -3.24 -19.90 43.05
C LYS A 460 -2.70 -20.76 41.91
N VAL A 461 -2.93 -20.33 40.67
CA VAL A 461 -2.43 -20.99 39.46
C VAL A 461 -1.30 -20.15 38.86
N PRO A 462 -0.10 -20.72 38.61
CA PRO A 462 0.99 -19.96 38.01
C PRO A 462 0.74 -19.71 36.52
N VAL A 463 0.97 -18.47 36.10
CA VAL A 463 0.88 -18.02 34.71
C VAL A 463 2.25 -17.47 34.29
N HIS A 464 2.74 -17.89 33.14
CA HIS A 464 4.00 -17.43 32.57
C HIS A 464 3.78 -16.83 31.19
N TYR A 465 4.50 -15.76 30.88
CA TYR A 465 4.50 -15.13 29.57
C TYR A 465 5.94 -14.89 29.10
N ASN A 466 6.27 -15.28 27.88
CA ASN A 466 7.58 -15.02 27.29
C ASN A 466 7.54 -13.81 26.37
N VAL A 467 8.32 -12.77 26.66
CA VAL A 467 8.29 -11.51 25.89
C VAL A 467 8.99 -11.61 24.52
N ILE A 468 9.73 -12.69 24.24
CA ILE A 468 10.42 -12.91 22.96
C ILE A 468 9.68 -13.91 22.08
N THR A 469 9.10 -14.97 22.66
CA THR A 469 8.33 -15.96 21.89
C THR A 469 6.83 -15.68 21.90
N ALA A 470 6.37 -14.75 22.74
CA ALA A 470 4.95 -14.47 23.01
C ALA A 470 4.14 -15.67 23.53
N GLU A 471 4.83 -16.70 24.05
CA GLU A 471 4.17 -17.88 24.61
C GLU A 471 3.50 -17.55 25.94
N LEU A 472 2.22 -17.90 26.05
CA LEU A 472 1.42 -17.83 27.28
C LEU A 472 1.20 -19.24 27.83
N LEU A 473 1.72 -19.49 29.04
CA LEU A 473 1.63 -20.78 29.71
C LEU A 473 0.86 -20.68 31.03
N VAL A 474 -0.07 -21.61 31.26
CA VAL A 474 -0.80 -21.79 32.53
C VAL A 474 -0.43 -23.15 33.10
N LYS A 475 0.04 -23.19 34.36
CA LYS A 475 0.62 -24.41 34.98
C LYS A 475 1.77 -25.03 34.18
N GLY A 476 2.50 -24.22 33.40
CA GLY A 476 3.60 -24.67 32.55
C GLY A 476 3.16 -25.35 31.26
N LEU A 477 1.85 -25.33 30.94
CA LEU A 477 1.29 -25.83 29.69
C LEU A 477 0.77 -24.65 28.87
N PRO A 478 0.84 -24.70 27.53
CA PRO A 478 0.17 -23.72 26.68
C PRO A 478 -1.33 -23.67 26.98
N LEU A 479 -1.92 -22.47 26.93
CA LEU A 479 -3.33 -22.28 27.26
C LEU A 479 -4.26 -23.07 26.32
N ASP A 480 -4.03 -22.96 25.01
CA ASP A 480 -4.94 -23.45 23.96
C ASP A 480 -4.30 -24.55 23.08
N ARG A 481 -3.22 -25.19 23.55
CA ARG A 481 -2.46 -26.13 22.73
C ARG A 481 -2.22 -27.44 23.46
N LEU A 482 -2.37 -28.53 22.72
CA LEU A 482 -2.00 -29.85 23.23
C LEU A 482 -0.50 -29.87 23.57
N PRO A 483 -0.10 -30.57 24.66
CA PRO A 483 1.30 -30.74 24.97
C PRO A 483 2.07 -31.27 23.75
N PRO A 484 3.29 -30.75 23.45
CA PRO A 484 4.03 -31.08 22.23
C PRO A 484 4.23 -32.59 21.97
N LYS A 485 4.27 -33.38 23.04
CA LYS A 485 4.35 -34.85 22.98
C LYS A 485 3.17 -35.52 22.26
N TYR A 486 1.98 -34.91 22.26
CA TYR A 486 0.80 -35.42 21.56
C TYR A 486 0.77 -34.93 20.11
N GLU A 487 1.16 -33.68 19.87
CA GLU A 487 1.21 -33.11 18.52
C GLU A 487 2.31 -33.74 17.65
N ALA A 488 3.42 -34.14 18.26
CA ALA A 488 4.51 -34.85 17.59
C ALA A 488 4.14 -36.30 17.19
N GLN A 489 2.96 -36.81 17.58
CA GLN A 489 2.53 -38.14 17.18
C GLN A 489 2.07 -38.16 15.73
N LYS A 490 2.45 -39.21 15.02
CA LYS A 490 2.10 -39.41 13.60
C LYS A 490 0.59 -39.40 13.37
N ASP A 491 -0.16 -39.98 14.30
CA ASP A 491 -1.63 -40.07 14.21
C ASP A 491 -2.30 -38.70 14.37
N TYR A 492 -1.73 -37.81 15.18
CA TYR A 492 -2.20 -36.43 15.31
C TYR A 492 -2.00 -35.66 14.00
N THR A 493 -0.83 -35.80 13.38
CA THR A 493 -0.53 -35.17 12.08
C THR A 493 -1.43 -35.72 10.96
N ILE A 494 -1.80 -37.00 11.00
CA ILE A 494 -2.71 -37.61 10.03
C ILE A 494 -4.14 -37.08 10.19
N LEU A 495 -4.62 -36.93 11.44
CA LEU A 495 -6.02 -36.57 11.73
C LEU A 495 -6.30 -35.06 11.68
N PHE A 496 -5.39 -34.26 12.23
CA PHE A 496 -5.58 -32.81 12.37
C PHE A 496 -4.63 -32.00 11.47
N GLY A 497 -3.73 -32.67 10.75
CA GLY A 497 -2.73 -32.01 9.91
C GLY A 497 -1.85 -31.11 10.75
N ARG A 498 -1.74 -29.86 10.30
CA ARG A 498 -1.07 -28.76 11.02
C ARG A 498 -2.05 -27.92 11.85
N SER A 499 -3.29 -28.37 12.06
CA SER A 499 -4.30 -27.62 12.81
C SER A 499 -4.18 -27.87 14.32
N SER A 500 -4.53 -26.88 15.13
CA SER A 500 -4.54 -27.00 16.59
C SER A 500 -5.94 -27.45 17.00
N VAL A 501 -6.00 -28.42 17.91
CA VAL A 501 -7.24 -28.78 18.59
C VAL A 501 -7.38 -27.87 19.80
N ASP A 502 -8.52 -27.19 19.94
CA ASP A 502 -8.82 -26.41 21.13
C ASP A 502 -8.85 -27.33 22.35
N VAL A 503 -7.97 -27.07 23.30
CA VAL A 503 -7.88 -27.79 24.56
C VAL A 503 -7.79 -26.78 25.68
N MET A 504 -8.67 -26.93 26.68
CA MET A 504 -8.66 -26.13 27.90
C MET A 504 -8.25 -27.01 29.08
N PRO A 505 -7.59 -26.45 30.12
CA PRO A 505 -7.35 -27.18 31.37
C PRO A 505 -8.67 -27.68 31.98
N SER A 506 -8.74 -28.96 32.35
CA SER A 506 -10.00 -29.66 32.66
C SER A 506 -10.80 -29.18 33.89
N ALA A 507 -10.41 -28.06 34.51
CA ALA A 507 -11.08 -27.47 35.66
C ALA A 507 -11.96 -26.26 35.31
N GLU A 508 -11.92 -25.75 34.07
CA GLU A 508 -12.69 -24.56 33.68
C GLU A 508 -13.27 -24.72 32.27
N ALA A 509 -14.57 -24.48 32.14
CA ALA A 509 -15.24 -24.31 30.86
C ALA A 509 -15.14 -22.83 30.47
N ALA A 510 -14.13 -22.48 29.66
CA ALA A 510 -14.07 -21.17 29.02
C ALA A 510 -14.06 -21.39 27.50
N PHE A 511 -15.14 -21.00 26.83
CA PHE A 511 -15.11 -20.79 25.39
C PHE A 511 -14.23 -19.57 25.11
N LYS A 512 -13.39 -19.68 24.09
CA LYS A 512 -12.51 -18.62 23.59
C LYS A 512 -13.38 -17.39 23.29
N ASP A 513 -13.10 -16.25 23.92
CA ASP A 513 -13.74 -14.99 23.54
C ASP A 513 -13.00 -14.44 22.31
N ILE A 514 -13.31 -15.04 21.18
CA ILE A 514 -12.66 -14.81 19.88
C ILE A 514 -12.91 -13.37 19.35
N ARG A 515 -13.72 -12.57 20.05
CA ARG A 515 -14.09 -11.18 19.69
C ARG A 515 -12.92 -10.34 19.21
N PHE A 516 -11.80 -10.28 19.94
CA PHE A 516 -10.66 -9.43 19.58
C PHE A 516 -9.87 -9.96 18.37
N ILE A 517 -9.67 -11.28 18.31
CA ILE A 517 -8.86 -11.94 17.28
C ILE A 517 -9.59 -11.93 15.93
N PHE A 518 -10.90 -12.15 15.92
CA PHE A 518 -11.71 -12.01 14.71
C PHE A 518 -11.95 -10.54 14.37
N ALA A 519 -12.20 -9.64 15.34
CA ALA A 519 -12.28 -8.21 15.06
C ALA A 519 -11.00 -7.71 14.37
N MET A 520 -9.81 -8.18 14.77
CA MET A 520 -8.54 -7.91 14.06
C MET A 520 -8.48 -8.54 12.65
N ALA A 521 -8.87 -9.80 12.50
CA ALA A 521 -8.92 -10.48 11.20
C ALA A 521 -9.91 -9.82 10.22
N LEU A 522 -10.97 -9.21 10.75
CA LEU A 522 -12.03 -8.50 10.06
C LEU A 522 -11.65 -7.04 9.77
N THR A 523 -10.92 -6.36 10.66
CA THR A 523 -10.41 -4.98 10.44
C THR A 523 -9.22 -4.92 9.50
N THR A 524 -8.41 -5.98 9.37
CA THR A 524 -7.31 -6.04 8.36
C THR A 524 -7.77 -6.47 6.97
N MET A 525 -9.09 -6.56 6.75
CA MET A 525 -9.69 -6.68 5.41
C MET A 525 -9.77 -5.32 4.68
N ILE A 526 -9.08 -4.31 5.20
CA ILE A 526 -9.27 -2.87 4.95
C ILE A 526 -7.90 -2.22 4.91
#